data_AF-A0AAU5WAH1-F1
#
_entry.id   AF-A0AAU5WAH1-F1
#
_cell.length_a   1.000
_cell.length_b   1.000
_cell.length_c   1.000
_cell.angle_alpha   90.00
_cell.angle_beta   90.00
_cell.angle_gamma   90.00
#
_symmetry.space_group_name_H-M   'P 1'
#
loop_
_entity.id
_entity.type
_entity.pdbx_description
1 polymer ?
#
loop_
_entity_poly.entity_id
_entity_poly.type
_entity_poly.pdbx_seq_one_letter_code
_entity_poly.pdbx_strand_id
1 'polypeptide(L)'
;MATTVDRFRPAAPVSSHRTRLAGRVLRAVVSAHLVAIFGQPVFAGVFLSGDYDGLRWHLAGANITTSVGYLQLIAAIVVWVRLRQVWPFLATSAVVAAETVQYFAGMEGALWLHLPLGVITIVALVVVFIAVWRRPLRPRPPRERAQTVTEQQGDDDE
;
A
#
# COMPACT_ATOMS: atom_id res chain seq x y z
N MET A 1 -36.09 13.24 -47.47
CA MET A 1 -34.93 14.08 -47.12
C MET A 1 -34.43 13.59 -45.76
N ALA A 2 -33.15 13.24 -45.69
CA ALA A 2 -32.44 12.56 -44.60
C ALA A 2 -32.47 13.37 -43.27
N THR A 3 -32.17 12.86 -42.07
CA THR A 3 -31.12 11.92 -41.67
C THR A 3 -31.41 11.33 -40.28
N THR A 4 -31.08 10.05 -40.14
CA THR A 4 -30.86 9.30 -38.90
C THR A 4 -29.96 10.04 -37.91
N VAL A 5 -30.46 10.34 -36.70
CA VAL A 5 -29.59 10.68 -35.57
C VAL A 5 -29.21 9.37 -34.88
N ASP A 6 -28.06 8.82 -35.29
CA ASP A 6 -27.43 7.71 -34.62
C ASP A 6 -27.04 8.17 -33.19
N ARG A 7 -27.72 7.60 -32.19
CA ARG A 7 -27.39 7.86 -30.79
C ARG A 7 -26.03 7.22 -30.55
N PHE A 8 -25.00 8.07 -30.44
CA PHE A 8 -23.69 7.71 -29.94
C PHE A 8 -23.84 6.84 -28.68
N ARG A 9 -23.58 5.53 -28.84
CA ARG A 9 -23.36 4.61 -27.72
C ARG A 9 -22.14 5.11 -26.96
N PRO A 10 -22.23 5.48 -25.68
CA PRO A 10 -21.03 5.74 -24.90
C PRO A 10 -20.24 4.43 -24.80
N ALA A 11 -18.96 4.47 -25.19
CA ALA A 11 -18.04 3.35 -24.97
C ALA A 11 -17.97 3.05 -23.46
N ALA A 12 -18.37 1.84 -23.07
CA ALA A 12 -18.40 1.38 -21.67
C ALA A 12 -16.97 1.04 -21.13
N PRO A 13 -16.76 0.79 -19.83
CA PRO A 13 -15.85 1.52 -18.96
C PRO A 13 -14.56 0.73 -18.62
N VAL A 14 -13.59 0.73 -19.54
CA VAL A 14 -12.28 0.05 -19.34
C VAL A 14 -11.44 0.64 -18.18
N SER A 15 -11.74 1.85 -17.71
CA SER A 15 -11.06 2.48 -16.56
C SER A 15 -11.49 1.91 -15.20
N SER A 16 -12.73 1.41 -15.09
CA SER A 16 -13.29 0.91 -13.82
C SER A 16 -12.70 -0.44 -13.40
N HIS A 17 -12.36 -1.31 -14.35
CA HIS A 17 -11.80 -2.63 -14.06
C HIS A 17 -10.35 -2.54 -13.57
N ARG A 18 -9.52 -1.71 -14.23
CA ARG A 18 -8.10 -1.53 -13.89
C ARG A 18 -7.88 -0.88 -12.52
N THR A 19 -8.76 0.06 -12.13
CA THR A 19 -8.73 0.68 -10.80
C THR A 19 -9.11 -0.31 -9.68
N ARG A 20 -10.12 -1.15 -9.92
CA ARG A 20 -10.47 -2.27 -9.01
C ARG A 20 -9.35 -3.29 -8.90
N LEU A 21 -8.64 -3.58 -9.99
CA LEU A 21 -7.49 -4.48 -9.97
C LEU A 21 -6.35 -3.91 -9.11
N ALA A 22 -5.98 -2.64 -9.28
CA ALA A 22 -4.95 -2.00 -8.47
C ALA A 22 -5.21 -2.11 -6.96
N GLY A 23 -6.46 -1.84 -6.53
CA GLY A 23 -6.85 -1.99 -5.13
C GLY A 23 -6.82 -3.45 -4.63
N ARG A 24 -7.21 -4.41 -5.48
CA ARG A 24 -7.13 -5.86 -5.14
C ARG A 24 -5.69 -6.34 -5.02
N VAL A 25 -4.81 -5.91 -5.92
CA VAL A 25 -3.37 -6.24 -5.88
C VAL A 25 -2.75 -5.69 -4.61
N LEU A 26 -2.98 -4.41 -4.27
CA LEU A 26 -2.47 -3.84 -3.02
C LEU A 26 -2.96 -4.62 -1.79
N ARG A 27 -4.23 -5.03 -1.76
CA ARG A 27 -4.81 -5.87 -0.69
C ARG A 27 -4.15 -7.25 -0.60
N ALA A 28 -3.93 -7.92 -1.73
CA ALA A 28 -3.27 -9.22 -1.74
C ALA A 28 -1.82 -9.11 -1.24
N VAL A 29 -1.09 -8.09 -1.71
CA VAL A 29 0.30 -7.89 -1.33
C VAL A 29 0.44 -7.51 0.15
N VAL A 30 -0.38 -6.59 0.68
CA VAL A 30 -0.32 -6.24 2.12
C VAL A 30 -0.69 -7.42 3.01
N SER A 31 -1.61 -8.29 2.59
CA SER A 31 -1.93 -9.53 3.31
C SER A 31 -0.74 -10.49 3.32
N ALA A 32 -0.08 -10.69 2.17
CA ALA A 32 1.10 -11.53 2.07
C ALA A 32 2.26 -10.98 2.91
N HIS A 33 2.44 -9.65 2.89
CA HIS A 33 3.44 -8.95 3.68
C HIS A 33 3.20 -9.16 5.18
N LEU A 34 1.94 -9.05 5.61
CA LEU A 34 1.54 -9.28 6.99
C LEU A 34 1.89 -10.70 7.46
N VAL A 35 1.57 -11.71 6.65
CA VAL A 35 1.90 -13.11 6.97
C VAL A 35 3.42 -13.30 7.06
N ALA A 36 4.18 -12.76 6.10
CA ALA A 36 5.63 -12.87 6.09
C ALA A 36 6.28 -12.23 7.34
N ILE A 37 5.85 -11.01 7.71
CA ILE A 37 6.43 -10.30 8.85
C ILE A 37 6.12 -10.99 10.18
N PHE A 38 4.94 -11.61 10.33
CA PHE A 38 4.61 -12.38 11.54
C PHE A 38 5.41 -13.68 11.66
N GLY A 39 5.91 -14.23 10.56
CA GLY A 39 6.83 -15.37 10.59
C GLY A 39 8.21 -15.02 11.16
N GLN A 40 8.66 -13.76 11.00
CA GLN A 40 9.98 -13.31 11.46
C GLN A 40 10.25 -13.56 12.95
N PRO A 41 9.37 -13.15 13.90
CA PRO A 41 9.58 -13.41 15.32
C PRO A 41 9.50 -14.90 15.67
N VAL A 42 8.80 -15.73 14.88
CA VAL A 42 8.77 -17.19 15.09
C VAL A 42 10.15 -17.79 14.79
N PHE A 43 10.74 -17.45 13.63
CA PHE A 43 12.07 -17.95 13.27
C PHE A 43 13.18 -17.41 14.19
N ALA A 44 13.06 -16.14 14.60
CA ALA A 44 13.95 -15.56 15.61
C ALA A 44 13.80 -16.28 16.96
N GLY A 45 12.57 -16.61 17.37
CA GLY A 45 12.30 -17.38 18.59
C GLY A 45 12.91 -18.78 18.56
N VAL A 46 12.81 -19.49 17.44
CA VAL A 46 13.46 -20.80 17.23
C VAL A 46 14.98 -20.67 17.41
N PHE A 47 15.60 -19.67 16.78
CA PHE A 47 17.02 -19.38 16.96
C PHE A 47 17.39 -19.09 18.43
N LEU A 48 16.62 -18.23 19.10
CA LEU A 48 16.85 -17.88 20.51
C LEU A 48 16.61 -19.06 21.47
N SER A 49 15.86 -20.08 21.06
CA SER A 49 15.68 -21.33 21.81
C SER A 49 16.86 -22.31 21.66
N GLY A 50 17.87 -21.98 20.85
CA GLY A 50 19.08 -22.77 20.65
C GLY A 50 19.11 -23.58 19.34
N ASP A 51 18.04 -23.55 18.55
CA ASP A 51 18.02 -24.16 17.22
C ASP A 51 18.55 -23.17 16.17
N TYR A 52 19.83 -23.32 15.85
CA TYR A 52 20.55 -22.44 14.93
C TYR A 52 20.02 -22.45 13.49
N ASP A 53 19.25 -23.46 13.06
CA ASP A 53 18.56 -23.42 11.76
C ASP A 53 17.54 -22.28 11.71
N GLY A 54 16.99 -21.87 12.86
CA GLY A 54 16.11 -20.71 12.99
C GLY A 54 16.74 -19.42 12.45
N LEU A 55 18.06 -19.26 12.53
CA LEU A 55 18.75 -18.07 12.00
C LEU A 55 18.72 -18.05 10.47
N ARG A 56 18.91 -19.20 9.83
CA ARG A 56 18.83 -19.32 8.37
C ARG A 56 17.40 -19.07 7.88
N TRP A 57 16.41 -19.60 8.58
CA TRP A 57 15.00 -19.34 8.29
C TRP A 57 14.61 -17.88 8.51
N HIS A 58 15.14 -17.26 9.57
CA HIS A 58 14.93 -15.85 9.85
C HIS A 58 15.51 -14.98 8.73
N LEU A 59 16.76 -15.21 8.32
CA LEU A 59 17.40 -14.50 7.21
C LEU A 59 16.64 -14.69 5.87
N ALA A 60 16.28 -15.93 5.54
CA ALA A 60 15.50 -16.21 4.34
C ALA A 60 14.13 -15.50 4.38
N GLY A 61 13.46 -15.53 5.52
CA GLY A 61 12.21 -14.81 5.72
C GLY A 61 12.37 -13.29 5.69
N ALA A 62 13.49 -12.74 6.17
CA ALA A 62 13.78 -11.30 6.11
C ALA A 62 13.95 -10.84 4.66
N ASN A 63 14.62 -11.63 3.82
CA ASN A 63 14.71 -11.39 2.38
C ASN A 63 13.35 -11.43 1.70
N ILE A 64 12.51 -12.42 2.03
CA ILE A 64 11.14 -12.53 1.51
C ILE A 64 10.29 -11.34 1.95
N THR A 65 10.31 -11.00 3.24
CA THR A 65 9.53 -9.89 3.81
C THR A 65 9.92 -8.58 3.13
N THR A 66 11.23 -8.27 3.07
CA THR A 66 11.77 -7.10 2.37
C THR A 66 11.35 -7.03 0.89
N SER A 67 11.43 -8.16 0.18
CA SER A 67 11.02 -8.23 -1.23
C SER A 67 9.52 -7.94 -1.39
N VAL A 68 8.68 -8.51 -0.51
CA VAL A 68 7.23 -8.25 -0.50
C VAL A 68 6.93 -6.80 -0.11
N GLY A 69 7.70 -6.21 0.81
CA GLY A 69 7.61 -4.78 1.17
C GLY A 69 7.84 -3.86 -0.03
N TYR A 70 8.87 -4.13 -0.84
CA TYR A 70 9.08 -3.39 -2.10
C TYR A 70 7.96 -3.61 -3.12
N LEU A 71 7.43 -4.82 -3.24
CA LEU A 71 6.24 -5.07 -4.08
C LEU A 71 5.02 -4.29 -3.59
N GLN A 72 4.84 -4.19 -2.26
CA GLN A 72 3.77 -3.38 -1.66
C GLN A 72 3.96 -1.91 -2.01
N LEU A 73 5.19 -1.41 -1.96
CA LEU A 73 5.51 -0.02 -2.32
C LEU A 73 5.18 0.27 -3.78
N ILE A 74 5.55 -0.63 -4.70
CA ILE A 74 5.19 -0.54 -6.13
C ILE A 74 3.66 -0.52 -6.29
N ALA A 75 2.93 -1.44 -5.64
CA ALA A 75 1.47 -1.46 -5.69
C ALA A 75 0.84 -0.18 -5.12
N ALA A 76 1.41 0.37 -4.05
CA ALA A 76 0.97 1.63 -3.44
C ALA A 76 1.23 2.84 -4.36
N ILE A 77 2.35 2.88 -5.09
CA ILE A 77 2.62 3.87 -6.14
C ILE A 77 1.58 3.77 -7.25
N VAL A 78 1.26 2.56 -7.71
CA VAL A 78 0.21 2.35 -8.74
C VAL A 78 -1.14 2.87 -8.24
N VAL A 79 -1.51 2.61 -6.98
CA VAL A 79 -2.73 3.18 -6.37
C VAL A 79 -2.67 4.70 -6.29
N TRP A 80 -1.54 5.28 -5.90
CA TRP A 80 -1.37 6.72 -5.87
C TRP A 80 -1.56 7.34 -7.25
N VAL A 81 -0.89 6.83 -8.28
CA VAL A 81 -0.98 7.36 -9.65
C VAL A 81 -2.38 7.18 -10.23
N ARG A 82 -3.02 6.02 -10.03
CA ARG A 82 -4.29 5.67 -10.70
C ARG A 82 -5.53 6.17 -9.96
N LEU A 83 -5.50 6.25 -8.63
CA LEU A 83 -6.65 6.65 -7.80
C LEU A 83 -6.45 8.03 -7.15
N ARG A 84 -5.26 8.63 -7.28
CA ARG A 84 -4.85 9.90 -6.64
C ARG A 84 -4.97 9.85 -5.10
N GLN A 85 -4.81 8.67 -4.53
CA GLN A 85 -4.80 8.43 -3.09
C GLN A 85 -3.35 8.23 -2.63
N VAL A 86 -2.74 9.26 -2.02
CA VAL A 86 -1.32 9.27 -1.64
C VAL A 86 -1.03 8.53 -0.32
N TRP A 87 -2.03 8.36 0.54
CA TRP A 87 -1.83 7.79 1.88
C TRP A 87 -1.25 6.36 1.89
N PRO A 88 -1.63 5.41 0.99
CA PRO A 88 -1.06 4.07 1.03
C PRO A 88 0.42 4.07 0.67
N PHE A 89 0.83 4.98 -0.21
CA PHE A 89 2.23 5.18 -0.58
C PHE A 89 3.01 5.69 0.63
N LEU A 90 2.60 6.78 1.27
CA LEU A 90 3.30 7.33 2.43
C LEU A 90 3.42 6.33 3.57
N ALA A 91 2.33 5.62 3.89
CA ALA A 91 2.32 4.63 4.95
C ALA A 91 3.22 3.42 4.62
N THR A 92 3.20 2.94 3.36
CA THR A 92 4.08 1.84 2.94
C THR A 92 5.54 2.27 2.92
N SER A 93 5.86 3.49 2.45
CA SER A 93 7.23 4.02 2.48
C SER A 93 7.78 4.08 3.90
N ALA A 94 6.97 4.49 4.88
CA ALA A 94 7.37 4.49 6.28
C ALA A 94 7.67 3.07 6.80
N VAL A 95 6.82 2.08 6.48
CA VAL A 95 7.04 0.67 6.86
C VAL A 95 8.32 0.12 6.20
N VAL A 96 8.51 0.31 4.90
CA VAL A 96 9.70 -0.17 4.18
C VAL A 96 10.98 0.48 4.70
N ALA A 97 10.94 1.77 5.05
CA ALA A 97 12.08 2.44 5.65
C ALA A 97 12.42 1.84 7.03
N ALA A 98 11.41 1.63 7.90
CA ALA A 98 11.60 0.99 9.20
C ALA A 98 12.13 -0.44 9.07
N GLU A 99 11.59 -1.23 8.14
CA GLU A 99 12.05 -2.58 7.82
C GLU A 99 13.48 -2.59 7.29
N THR A 100 13.87 -1.64 6.44
CA THR A 100 15.24 -1.52 5.93
C THR A 100 16.23 -1.25 7.07
N VAL A 101 15.90 -0.31 7.96
CA VAL A 101 16.72 -0.03 9.16
C VAL A 101 16.79 -1.27 10.06
N GLN A 102 15.66 -1.97 10.23
CA GLN A 102 15.60 -3.20 11.02
C GLN A 102 16.47 -4.32 10.42
N TYR A 103 16.49 -4.45 9.09
CA TYR A 103 17.31 -5.42 8.37
C TYR A 103 18.80 -5.20 8.67
N PHE A 104 19.27 -3.96 8.53
CA PHE A 104 20.66 -3.62 8.86
C PHE A 104 20.98 -3.81 10.35
N ALA A 105 20.09 -3.40 11.25
CA ALA A 105 20.26 -3.66 12.68
C ALA A 105 20.38 -5.17 12.99
N GLY A 106 19.66 -6.02 12.26
CA GLY A 106 19.76 -7.48 12.37
C GLY A 106 21.09 -8.02 11.87
N MET A 107 21.57 -7.53 10.72
CA MET A 107 22.88 -7.89 10.15
C MET A 107 24.05 -7.49 11.07
N GLU A 108 23.92 -6.38 11.78
CA GLU A 108 24.91 -5.90 12.76
C GLU A 108 24.78 -6.57 14.14
N GLY A 109 23.75 -7.40 14.35
CA GLY A 109 23.49 -8.02 15.65
C GLY A 109 23.04 -7.02 16.74
N ALA A 110 22.57 -5.83 16.36
CA ALA A 110 22.12 -4.77 17.26
C ALA A 110 20.73 -5.06 17.84
N LEU A 111 20.62 -6.07 18.70
CA LEU A 111 19.34 -6.58 19.24
C LEU A 111 18.50 -5.51 19.95
N TRP A 112 19.15 -4.56 20.63
CA TRP A 112 18.48 -3.46 21.33
C TRP A 112 17.67 -2.55 20.39
N LEU A 113 18.06 -2.46 19.12
CA LEU A 113 17.35 -1.70 18.08
C LEU A 113 16.47 -2.63 17.24
N HIS A 114 17.00 -3.79 16.84
CA HIS A 114 16.33 -4.74 15.96
C HIS A 114 15.00 -5.24 16.56
N LEU A 115 14.98 -5.60 17.85
CA LEU A 115 13.78 -6.17 18.48
C LEU A 115 12.67 -5.12 18.64
N PRO A 116 12.90 -3.93 19.25
CA PRO A 116 11.83 -2.94 19.37
C PRO A 116 11.34 -2.43 18.02
N LEU A 117 12.26 -2.22 17.08
CA LEU A 117 11.90 -1.77 15.73
C LEU A 117 11.07 -2.82 15.00
N GLY A 118 11.41 -4.11 15.13
CA GLY A 118 10.61 -5.20 14.56
C GLY A 118 9.16 -5.21 15.07
N VAL A 119 8.95 -5.03 16.39
CA VAL A 119 7.60 -4.93 16.97
C VAL A 119 6.84 -3.73 16.42
N ILE A 120 7.49 -2.56 16.35
CA ILE A 120 6.88 -1.34 15.80
C ILE A 120 6.50 -1.53 14.33
N THR A 121 7.37 -2.14 13.52
CA THR A 121 7.11 -2.42 12.11
C THR A 121 5.94 -3.38 11.92
N ILE A 122 5.84 -4.44 12.73
CA ILE A 122 4.68 -5.36 12.72
C ILE A 122 3.39 -4.58 13.02
N VAL A 123 3.37 -3.78 14.09
CA VAL A 123 2.19 -2.97 14.45
C VAL A 123 1.83 -1.99 13.35
N ALA A 124 2.81 -1.29 12.78
CA ALA A 124 2.60 -0.36 11.68
C ALA A 124 1.99 -1.07 10.46
N LEU A 125 2.50 -2.26 10.11
CA LEU A 125 1.97 -3.04 8.99
C LEU A 125 0.55 -3.55 9.26
N VAL A 126 0.23 -3.96 10.49
CA VAL A 126 -1.15 -4.30 10.90
C VAL A 126 -2.07 -3.10 10.70
N VAL A 127 -1.66 -1.89 11.10
CA VAL A 127 -2.44 -0.67 10.90
C VAL A 127 -2.66 -0.38 9.42
N VAL A 128 -1.61 -0.53 8.59
CA VAL A 128 -1.72 -0.36 7.12
C VAL A 128 -2.68 -1.39 6.53
N PHE A 129 -2.55 -2.66 6.92
CA PHE A 129 -3.45 -3.74 6.51
C PHE A 129 -4.91 -3.38 6.83
N ILE A 130 -5.21 -3.03 8.09
CA ILE A 130 -6.55 -2.65 8.53
C ILE A 130 -7.05 -1.44 7.71
N ALA A 131 -6.21 -0.42 7.52
CA ALA A 131 -6.59 0.78 6.78
C ALA A 131 -6.92 0.48 5.30
N VAL A 132 -6.14 -0.37 4.63
CA VAL A 132 -6.34 -0.77 3.22
C VAL A 132 -7.63 -1.60 3.05
N TRP A 133 -7.96 -2.42 4.04
CA TRP A 133 -9.18 -3.24 4.04
C TRP A 133 -10.43 -2.44 4.41
N ARG A 134 -10.34 -1.49 5.35
CA ARG A 134 -11.48 -0.69 5.80
C ARG A 134 -11.79 0.51 4.90
N ARG A 135 -10.81 1.10 4.21
CA ARG A 135 -11.02 2.30 3.38
C ARG A 135 -11.36 1.93 1.93
N PRO A 136 -12.32 2.63 1.29
CA PRO A 136 -12.59 2.45 -0.14
C PRO A 136 -11.45 3.05 -0.98
N LEU A 137 -10.76 2.19 -1.73
CA LEU A 137 -9.80 2.60 -2.75
C LEU A 137 -10.56 2.91 -4.05
N ARG A 138 -11.08 4.14 -4.17
CA ARG A 138 -11.81 4.63 -5.34
C ARG A 138 -11.18 5.92 -5.87
N PRO A 139 -11.23 6.18 -7.19
CA PRO A 139 -10.80 7.45 -7.74
C PRO A 139 -11.51 8.62 -7.05
N ARG A 140 -10.76 9.68 -6.71
CA ARG A 140 -11.36 10.91 -6.17
C ARG A 140 -12.20 11.57 -7.28
N PRO A 141 -13.47 11.95 -7.05
CA PRO A 141 -14.24 12.66 -8.06
C PRO A 141 -13.53 13.98 -8.42
N PRO A 142 -13.56 14.41 -9.69
CA PRO A 142 -13.13 15.74 -10.07
C PRO A 142 -13.80 16.78 -9.16
N ARG A 143 -13.02 17.73 -8.64
CA ARG A 143 -13.58 18.84 -7.84
C ARG A 143 -14.49 19.65 -8.78
N GLU A 144 -15.79 19.46 -8.69
CA GLU A 144 -16.85 20.19 -9.40
C GLU A 144 -16.96 21.67 -8.93
N ARG A 145 -15.87 22.24 -8.41
CA ARG A 145 -15.84 23.51 -7.67
C ARG A 145 -14.73 24.43 -8.17
N ALA A 146 -14.57 24.48 -9.48
CA ALA A 146 -14.30 25.74 -10.16
C ALA A 146 -15.57 26.26 -10.87
N GLN A 147 -16.68 25.50 -10.86
CA GLN A 147 -17.96 25.92 -11.45
C GLN A 147 -18.72 26.93 -10.58
N THR A 148 -18.55 26.93 -9.26
CA THR A 148 -19.19 27.94 -8.39
C THR A 148 -18.49 29.31 -8.38
N VAL A 149 -17.31 29.48 -8.98
CA VAL A 149 -16.63 30.79 -9.06
C VAL A 149 -17.04 31.57 -10.32
N THR A 150 -17.50 30.89 -11.37
CA THR A 150 -18.04 31.56 -12.56
C THR A 150 -19.53 31.88 -12.40
N GLU A 151 -20.30 31.05 -11.67
CA GLU A 151 -21.73 31.30 -11.45
C GLU A 151 -22.03 32.44 -10.48
N GLN A 152 -21.08 32.80 -9.61
CA GLN A 152 -21.25 33.87 -8.61
C GLN A 152 -20.59 35.20 -9.00
N GLN A 153 -19.74 35.22 -10.05
CA GLN A 153 -19.09 36.44 -10.54
C GLN A 153 -19.85 37.09 -11.72
N GLY A 154 -20.90 36.44 -12.23
CA GLY A 154 -21.78 36.99 -13.27
C GLY A 154 -23.08 37.61 -12.73
N ASP A 155 -23.29 37.58 -11.42
CA ASP A 155 -24.51 38.06 -10.74
C ASP A 155 -24.28 39.41 -10.01
N ASP A 156 -23.05 39.95 -10.08
CA ASP A 156 -22.65 41.22 -9.43
C ASP A 156 -22.59 42.41 -10.43
N ASP A 157 -22.94 42.21 -11.70
CA ASP A 157 -22.82 43.19 -12.80
C ASP A 157 -24.18 43.71 -13.36
N GLU A 158 -25.32 43.45 -12.70
CA GLU A 158 -26.67 44.01 -13.06
C GLU A 158 -27.25 44.92 -11.95
#